data_AF-A0A3C2AHC7-F1
#
_entry.id   AF-A0A3C2AHC7-F1
#
_cell.length_a   1.000
_cell.length_b   1.000
_cell.length_c   1.000
_cell.angle_alpha   90.00
_cell.angle_beta   90.00
_cell.angle_gamma   90.00
#
_symmetry.space_group_name_H-M   'P 1'
#
loop_
_entity.id
_entity.type
_entity.pdbx_description
1 polymer ?
#
loop_
_entity_poly.entity_id
_entity_poly.type
_entity_poly.pdbx_seq_one_letter_code
_entity_poly.pdbx_strand_id
1 'polypeptide(L)'
;MEKFTALAPLFGIGGLLIALWIYGHIKKQPDGTDRMREIAEMIHEGAMVYLKRQYTILLAFIVLIFVLLSIFINVPTGIAYVGGAVSSMLAGFFGMKAATKANVRTAQAANLYKPDTAKSLSIAFLGGSVMGLSVASIGLVGIGIFFYLYGKPETAAIINGYAMGASSIALFARVGGGIYTKTADVGSDLVGKVEAGIPEDDPRNPGVIADNVGDNVGDVAGLGADIFESYVGAVIASIAIGATAIAGSKVAELGSAMALMSLPVVLIMVGLVASIIGIVSMRVLESYNPAAALRYATFIAAGLFLVFGYAVVY
;
A
#
# COMPACT_ATOMS: atom_id res chain seq x y z
N MET A 1 -8.39 8.00 24.76
CA MET A 1 -7.95 7.95 23.34
C MET A 1 -6.61 8.66 23.12
N GLU A 2 -6.44 9.89 23.60
CA GLU A 2 -5.22 10.69 23.37
C GLU A 2 -3.90 9.99 23.76
N LYS A 3 -3.85 9.33 24.93
CA LYS A 3 -2.65 8.58 25.34
C LYS A 3 -2.31 7.40 24.41
N PHE A 4 -3.30 6.85 23.70
CA PHE A 4 -3.10 5.73 22.79
C PHE A 4 -2.53 6.16 21.44
N THR A 5 -2.77 7.40 20.99
CA THR A 5 -2.22 7.89 19.71
C THR A 5 -0.70 7.93 19.72
N ALA A 6 -0.08 8.13 20.88
CA ALA A 6 1.37 8.05 21.05
C ALA A 6 1.94 6.64 20.77
N LEU A 7 1.09 5.60 20.85
CA LEU A 7 1.48 4.22 20.51
C LEU A 7 1.31 3.90 19.02
N ALA A 8 0.72 4.79 18.22
CA ALA A 8 0.50 4.56 16.79
C ALA A 8 1.79 4.19 16.04
N PRO A 9 2.93 4.90 16.21
CA PRO A 9 4.17 4.50 15.56
C PRO A 9 4.65 3.10 15.95
N LEU A 10 4.44 2.68 17.21
CA LEU A 10 4.81 1.35 17.67
C LEU A 10 3.98 0.26 16.99
N PHE A 11 2.67 0.47 16.84
CA PHE A 11 1.78 -0.44 16.11
C PHE A 11 2.17 -0.53 14.64
N GLY A 12 2.49 0.60 14.01
CA GLY A 12 2.98 0.64 12.64
C GLY A 12 4.29 -0.11 12.47
N ILE A 13 5.27 0.09 13.36
CA ILE A 13 6.52 -0.68 13.35
C ILE A 13 6.24 -2.19 13.52
N GLY A 14 5.34 -2.56 14.43
CA GLY A 14 4.91 -3.96 14.61
C GLY A 14 4.34 -4.57 13.32
N GLY A 15 3.48 -3.85 12.62
CA GLY A 15 2.95 -4.30 11.33
C GLY A 15 4.00 -4.40 10.22
N LEU A 16 4.99 -3.48 10.18
CA LEU A 16 6.14 -3.60 9.28
C LEU A 16 7.00 -4.83 9.59
N LEU A 17 7.25 -5.13 10.87
CA LEU A 17 7.97 -6.34 11.26
C LEU A 17 7.23 -7.61 10.84
N ILE A 18 5.90 -7.63 10.94
CA ILE A 18 5.07 -8.73 10.43
C ILE A 18 5.17 -8.82 8.90
N ALA A 19 5.10 -7.70 8.18
CA ALA A 19 5.27 -7.67 6.73
C ALA A 19 6.64 -8.21 6.30
N LEU A 20 7.72 -7.82 7.00
CA LEU A 20 9.06 -8.35 6.79
C LEU A 20 9.16 -9.85 7.08
N TRP A 21 8.49 -10.32 8.13
CA TRP A 21 8.43 -11.75 8.45
C TRP A 21 7.70 -12.55 7.35
N ILE A 22 6.56 -12.05 6.85
CA ILE A 22 5.83 -12.66 5.73
C ILE A 22 6.69 -12.66 4.47
N TYR A 23 7.35 -11.54 4.15
CA TYR A 23 8.27 -11.45 3.02
C TYR A 23 9.41 -12.48 3.13
N GLY A 24 9.99 -12.64 4.32
CA GLY A 24 10.99 -13.67 4.60
C GLY A 24 10.45 -15.09 4.42
N HIS A 25 9.19 -15.34 4.78
CA HIS A 25 8.52 -16.62 4.55
C HIS A 25 8.31 -16.92 3.06
N ILE A 26 7.90 -15.91 2.28
CA ILE A 26 7.76 -16.02 0.82
C ILE A 26 9.11 -16.33 0.20
N LYS A 27 10.16 -15.58 0.54
CA LYS A 27 11.50 -15.76 -0.04
C LYS A 27 12.04 -17.18 0.12
N LYS A 28 11.68 -17.88 1.21
CA LYS A 28 12.05 -19.27 1.50
C LYS A 28 11.29 -20.31 0.66
N GLN A 29 10.19 -19.95 0.00
CA GLN A 29 9.48 -20.88 -0.88
C GLN A 29 10.30 -21.16 -2.15
N PRO A 30 10.15 -22.36 -2.76
CA PRO A 30 10.82 -22.72 -4.01
C PRO A 30 10.48 -21.73 -5.14
N ASP A 31 11.49 -21.29 -5.87
CA ASP A 31 11.40 -20.32 -6.97
C ASP A 31 11.49 -20.95 -8.36
N GLY A 32 11.28 -22.25 -8.44
CA GLY A 32 11.10 -22.97 -9.70
C GLY A 32 12.40 -23.42 -10.37
N THR A 33 12.31 -23.63 -11.68
CA THR A 33 13.43 -24.05 -12.53
C THR A 33 14.35 -22.87 -12.85
N ASP A 34 15.54 -23.15 -13.38
CA ASP A 34 16.47 -22.08 -13.77
C ASP A 34 15.87 -21.13 -14.80
N ARG A 35 15.05 -21.66 -15.73
CA ARG A 35 14.34 -20.82 -16.70
C ARG A 35 13.31 -19.90 -16.04
N MET A 36 12.59 -20.38 -15.02
CA MET A 36 11.65 -19.55 -14.26
C MET A 36 12.37 -18.43 -13.51
N ARG A 37 13.53 -18.73 -12.92
CA ARG A 37 14.36 -17.74 -12.22
C ARG A 37 14.90 -16.67 -13.16
N GLU A 38 15.36 -17.07 -14.34
CA GLU A 38 15.84 -16.14 -15.38
C GLU A 38 14.75 -15.15 -15.79
N ILE A 39 13.54 -15.63 -16.08
CA ILE A 39 12.39 -14.78 -16.43
C ILE A 39 12.01 -13.86 -15.27
N ALA A 40 11.95 -14.39 -14.05
CA ALA A 40 11.63 -13.61 -12.87
C ALA A 40 12.65 -12.49 -12.62
N GLU A 41 13.94 -12.74 -12.88
CA GLU A 41 14.98 -11.74 -12.72
C GLU A 41 14.89 -10.64 -13.79
N MET A 42 14.58 -10.99 -15.05
CA MET A 42 14.32 -9.98 -16.10
C MET A 42 13.16 -9.06 -15.73
N ILE A 43 12.06 -9.61 -15.21
CA ILE A 43 10.91 -8.84 -14.74
C ILE A 43 11.32 -7.97 -13.54
N HIS A 44 12.06 -8.53 -12.58
CA HIS A 44 12.52 -7.79 -11.41
C HIS A 44 13.41 -6.61 -11.78
N GLU A 45 14.39 -6.84 -12.66
CA GLU A 45 15.32 -5.81 -13.11
C GLU A 45 14.59 -4.71 -13.88
N GLY A 46 13.71 -5.06 -14.83
CA GLY A 46 12.90 -4.11 -15.57
C GLY A 46 12.05 -3.22 -14.66
N ALA A 47 11.36 -3.82 -13.68
CA ALA A 47 10.53 -3.08 -12.72
C ALA A 47 11.38 -2.14 -11.85
N MET A 48 12.56 -2.59 -11.40
CA MET A 48 13.48 -1.79 -10.59
C MET A 48 14.09 -0.62 -11.38
N VAL A 49 14.44 -0.82 -12.64
CA VAL A 49 14.95 0.24 -13.53
C VAL A 49 13.87 1.31 -13.75
N TYR A 50 12.64 0.89 -14.05
CA TYR A 50 11.51 1.79 -14.21
C TYR A 50 11.27 2.62 -12.95
N LEU A 51 11.16 1.97 -11.79
CA LEU A 51 10.85 2.65 -10.53
C LEU A 51 11.95 3.65 -10.14
N LYS A 52 13.22 3.26 -10.33
CA LYS A 52 14.36 4.16 -10.10
C LYS A 52 14.26 5.39 -10.99
N ARG A 53 13.94 5.23 -12.27
CA ARG A 53 13.79 6.35 -13.21
C ARG A 53 12.64 7.26 -12.80
N GLN A 54 11.48 6.69 -12.49
CA GLN A 54 10.30 7.43 -12.04
C GLN A 54 10.64 8.26 -10.79
N TYR A 55 11.18 7.64 -9.74
CA TYR A 55 11.48 8.32 -8.48
C TYR A 55 12.59 9.38 -8.63
N THR A 56 13.56 9.17 -9.51
CA THR A 56 14.58 10.18 -9.81
C THR A 56 13.97 11.43 -10.41
N ILE A 57 12.99 11.29 -11.31
CA ILE A 57 12.26 12.42 -11.90
C ILE A 57 11.40 13.11 -10.84
N LEU A 58 10.71 12.33 -10.00
CA LEU A 58 9.86 12.86 -8.93
C LEU A 58 10.64 13.63 -7.86
N LEU A 59 11.92 13.31 -7.64
CA LEU A 59 12.74 14.02 -6.67
C LEU A 59 12.80 15.54 -6.96
N ALA A 60 12.95 15.92 -8.23
CA ALA A 60 12.96 17.33 -8.62
C ALA A 60 11.63 18.02 -8.30
N PHE A 61 10.51 17.33 -8.55
CA PHE A 61 9.17 17.82 -8.22
C PHE A 61 8.96 17.97 -6.71
N ILE A 62 9.37 16.96 -5.91
CA ILE A 62 9.28 16.98 -4.45
C ILE A 62 10.06 18.18 -3.89
N VAL A 63 11.29 18.40 -4.36
CA VAL A 63 12.14 19.51 -3.91
C VAL A 63 11.49 20.86 -4.24
N LEU A 64 10.95 21.01 -5.46
CA LEU A 64 10.25 22.22 -5.87
C LEU A 64 9.06 22.52 -4.94
N ILE A 65 8.17 21.55 -4.72
CA ILE A 65 6.99 21.74 -3.87
C ILE A 65 7.38 21.97 -2.41
N PHE A 66 8.42 21.28 -1.90
CA PHE A 66 8.95 21.52 -0.56
C PHE A 66 9.39 22.97 -0.37
N VAL A 67 10.14 23.54 -1.32
CA VAL A 67 10.58 24.94 -1.26
C VAL A 67 9.38 25.89 -1.27
N LEU A 68 8.41 25.66 -2.17
CA LEU A 68 7.21 26.49 -2.25
C LEU A 68 6.39 26.44 -0.95
N LEU A 69 6.12 25.25 -0.40
CA LEU A 69 5.39 25.10 0.86
C LEU A 69 6.14 25.75 2.04
N SER A 70 7.47 25.64 2.06
CA SER A 70 8.29 26.21 3.13
C SER A 70 8.28 27.74 3.11
N ILE A 71 8.25 28.37 1.93
CA ILE A 71 8.23 29.83 1.76
C ILE A 71 6.82 30.39 1.97
N PHE A 72 5.80 29.78 1.36
CA PHE A 72 4.45 30.34 1.31
C PHE A 72 3.54 29.89 2.45
N ILE A 73 3.85 28.80 3.15
CA ILE A 73 3.05 28.29 4.28
C ILE A 73 3.88 28.27 5.56
N ASN A 74 4.81 27.32 5.69
CA ASN A 74 5.83 27.25 6.73
C ASN A 74 6.70 25.99 6.52
N VAL A 75 7.89 25.99 7.11
CA VAL A 75 8.86 24.88 7.02
C VAL A 75 8.30 23.55 7.56
N PRO A 76 7.59 23.50 8.72
CA PRO A 76 6.95 22.26 9.19
C PRO A 76 6.01 21.60 8.17
N THR A 77 5.16 22.37 7.47
CA THR A 77 4.28 21.84 6.41
C THR A 77 5.09 21.27 5.25
N GLY A 78 6.19 21.92 4.88
CA GLY A 78 7.14 21.38 3.89
C GLY A 78 7.75 20.04 4.34
N ILE A 79 8.18 19.94 5.61
CA ILE A 79 8.72 18.69 6.17
C ILE A 79 7.65 17.59 6.18
N ALA A 80 6.41 17.92 6.54
CA ALA A 80 5.28 16.99 6.48
C ALA A 80 5.06 16.47 5.06
N TYR A 81 5.09 17.36 4.06
CA TYR A 81 5.02 17.02 2.64
C TYR A 81 6.11 16.03 2.21
N VAL A 82 7.37 16.30 2.55
CA VAL A 82 8.46 15.36 2.22
C VAL A 82 8.26 14.02 2.92
N GLY A 83 7.82 14.02 4.18
CA GLY A 83 7.49 12.80 4.92
C GLY A 83 6.42 11.97 4.20
N GLY A 84 5.34 12.59 3.76
CA GLY A 84 4.25 11.92 3.03
C GLY A 84 4.71 11.36 1.69
N ALA A 85 5.52 12.13 0.95
CA ALA A 85 6.07 11.71 -0.32
C ALA A 85 7.00 10.50 -0.17
N VAL A 86 7.94 10.54 0.79
CA VAL A 86 8.85 9.43 1.07
C VAL A 86 8.10 8.19 1.51
N SER A 87 7.12 8.34 2.40
CA SER A 87 6.28 7.23 2.86
C SER A 87 5.50 6.57 1.71
N SER A 88 4.93 7.37 0.79
CA SER A 88 4.21 6.85 -0.39
C SER A 88 5.13 6.09 -1.34
N MET A 89 6.33 6.61 -1.60
CA MET A 89 7.36 5.92 -2.39
C MET A 89 7.80 4.59 -1.74
N LEU A 90 7.98 4.58 -0.42
CA LEU A 90 8.34 3.36 0.31
C LEU A 90 7.23 2.31 0.26
N ALA A 91 5.96 2.72 0.38
CA ALA A 91 4.82 1.81 0.30
C ALA A 91 4.76 1.10 -1.06
N GLY A 92 4.89 1.84 -2.17
CA GLY A 92 4.96 1.27 -3.52
C GLY A 92 6.20 0.38 -3.72
N PHE A 93 7.36 0.81 -3.22
CA PHE A 93 8.61 0.04 -3.32
C PHE A 93 8.55 -1.31 -2.59
N PHE A 94 8.06 -1.33 -1.35
CA PHE A 94 7.94 -2.58 -0.58
C PHE A 94 6.91 -3.53 -1.21
N GLY A 95 5.81 -3.01 -1.74
CA GLY A 95 4.85 -3.79 -2.51
C GLY A 95 5.48 -4.46 -3.73
N MET A 96 6.21 -3.68 -4.54
CA MET A 96 6.89 -4.20 -5.73
C MET A 96 7.95 -5.26 -5.39
N LYS A 97 8.75 -5.04 -4.35
CA LYS A 97 9.76 -6.02 -3.90
C LYS A 97 9.11 -7.34 -3.47
N ALA A 98 7.95 -7.29 -2.84
CA ALA A 98 7.20 -8.49 -2.47
C ALA A 98 6.60 -9.19 -3.70
N ALA A 99 5.92 -8.45 -4.58
CA ALA A 99 5.26 -8.99 -5.77
C ALA A 99 6.25 -9.69 -6.73
N THR A 100 7.36 -9.02 -7.04
CA THR A 100 8.42 -9.57 -7.93
C THR A 100 9.15 -10.79 -7.36
N LYS A 101 9.01 -11.09 -6.07
CA LYS A 101 9.51 -12.34 -5.48
C LYS A 101 8.41 -13.38 -5.33
N ALA A 102 7.16 -12.97 -5.12
CA ALA A 102 6.01 -13.85 -4.97
C ALA A 102 5.57 -14.48 -6.29
N ASN A 103 5.59 -13.73 -7.41
CA ASN A 103 5.11 -14.18 -8.73
C ASN A 103 5.65 -15.57 -9.15
N VAL A 104 6.97 -15.76 -9.20
CA VAL A 104 7.61 -17.01 -9.63
C VAL A 104 7.36 -18.15 -8.65
N ARG A 105 7.20 -17.83 -7.36
CA ARG A 105 6.91 -18.81 -6.31
C ARG A 105 5.46 -19.27 -6.36
N THR A 106 4.54 -18.37 -6.71
CA THR A 106 3.14 -18.70 -7.00
C THR A 106 3.06 -19.63 -8.20
N ALA A 107 3.75 -19.31 -9.30
CA ALA A 107 3.79 -20.17 -10.49
C ALA A 107 4.39 -21.56 -10.17
N GLN A 108 5.47 -21.61 -9.40
CA GLN A 108 6.08 -22.88 -9.01
C GLN A 108 5.16 -23.71 -8.11
N ALA A 109 4.47 -23.07 -7.16
CA ALA A 109 3.49 -23.77 -6.33
C ALA A 109 2.32 -24.31 -7.17
N ALA A 110 1.80 -23.53 -8.12
CA ALA A 110 0.75 -24.00 -9.02
C ALA A 110 1.21 -25.23 -9.82
N ASN A 111 2.46 -25.24 -10.28
CA ASN A 111 3.01 -26.39 -11.02
C ASN A 111 3.20 -27.64 -10.16
N LEU A 112 3.66 -27.47 -8.91
CA LEU A 112 3.94 -28.60 -8.00
C LEU A 112 2.68 -29.23 -7.40
N TYR A 113 1.67 -28.42 -7.09
CA TYR A 113 0.51 -28.86 -6.30
C TYR A 113 -0.77 -29.07 -7.12
N LYS A 114 -0.71 -28.89 -8.46
CA LYS A 114 -1.86 -29.15 -9.34
C LYS A 114 -2.46 -30.56 -9.12
N PRO A 115 -3.80 -30.70 -9.13
CA PRO A 115 -4.80 -29.67 -9.44
C PRO A 115 -5.19 -28.77 -8.25
N ASP A 116 -4.61 -28.96 -7.07
CA ASP A 116 -4.89 -28.12 -5.90
C ASP A 116 -4.28 -26.73 -6.05
N THR A 117 -5.07 -25.70 -5.74
CA THR A 117 -4.69 -24.29 -5.88
C THR A 117 -4.36 -23.64 -4.54
N ALA A 118 -4.67 -24.30 -3.41
CA ALA A 118 -4.57 -23.72 -2.07
C ALA A 118 -3.17 -23.14 -1.80
N LYS A 119 -2.11 -23.89 -2.12
CA LYS A 119 -0.73 -23.44 -1.89
C LYS A 119 -0.34 -22.25 -2.75
N SER A 120 -0.74 -22.23 -4.02
CA SER A 120 -0.47 -21.11 -4.93
C SER A 120 -1.22 -19.85 -4.51
N LEU A 121 -2.49 -20.00 -4.12
CA LEU A 121 -3.31 -18.93 -3.57
C LEU A 121 -2.70 -18.35 -2.30
N SER A 122 -2.26 -19.21 -1.38
CA SER A 122 -1.63 -18.81 -0.13
C SER A 122 -0.38 -17.96 -0.37
N ILE A 123 0.51 -18.37 -1.28
CA ILE A 123 1.73 -17.60 -1.62
C ILE A 123 1.37 -16.27 -2.28
N ALA A 124 0.43 -16.26 -3.24
CA ALA A 124 -0.02 -15.04 -3.90
C ALA A 124 -0.64 -14.05 -2.90
N PHE A 125 -1.53 -14.54 -2.04
CA PHE A 125 -2.17 -13.73 -1.00
C PHE A 125 -1.17 -13.17 0.00
N LEU A 126 -0.20 -13.97 0.45
CA LEU A 126 0.87 -13.49 1.31
C LEU A 126 1.73 -12.43 0.60
N GLY A 127 1.97 -12.56 -0.71
CA GLY A 127 2.62 -11.51 -1.51
C GLY A 127 1.87 -10.18 -1.44
N GLY A 128 0.56 -10.21 -1.66
CA GLY A 128 -0.30 -9.02 -1.54
C GLY A 128 -0.41 -8.49 -0.10
N SER A 129 -0.37 -9.37 0.91
CA SER A 129 -0.47 -8.95 2.31
C SER A 129 0.75 -8.19 2.80
N VAL A 130 1.96 -8.47 2.27
CA VAL A 130 3.16 -7.66 2.52
C VAL A 130 2.95 -6.22 2.05
N MET A 131 2.37 -6.03 0.85
CA MET A 131 2.03 -4.71 0.34
C MET A 131 0.99 -4.01 1.22
N GLY A 132 -0.13 -4.66 1.51
CA GLY A 132 -1.21 -4.09 2.33
C GLY A 132 -0.76 -3.70 3.74
N LEU A 133 0.00 -4.58 4.42
CA LEU A 133 0.58 -4.28 5.72
C LEU A 133 1.60 -3.15 5.64
N SER A 134 2.46 -3.12 4.62
CA SER A 134 3.42 -2.02 4.45
C SER A 134 2.72 -0.68 4.27
N VAL A 135 1.69 -0.61 3.44
CA VAL A 135 0.87 0.59 3.22
C VAL A 135 0.26 1.09 4.54
N ALA A 136 -0.48 0.22 5.23
CA ALA A 136 -1.16 0.57 6.46
C ALA A 136 -0.17 0.97 7.57
N SER A 137 0.92 0.20 7.71
CA SER A 137 1.92 0.42 8.74
C SER A 137 2.76 1.67 8.52
N ILE A 138 3.24 1.94 7.31
CA ILE A 138 3.97 3.18 6.99
C ILE A 138 3.06 4.39 7.22
N GLY A 139 1.79 4.30 6.80
CA GLY A 139 0.83 5.38 7.01
C GLY A 139 0.59 5.63 8.49
N LEU A 140 0.43 4.57 9.29
CA LEU A 140 0.27 4.66 10.73
C LEU A 140 1.51 5.24 11.44
N VAL A 141 2.73 4.85 11.03
CA VAL A 141 3.96 5.44 11.55
C VAL A 141 4.02 6.93 11.25
N GLY A 142 3.83 7.32 9.99
CA GLY A 142 3.92 8.71 9.58
C GLY A 142 2.85 9.59 10.23
N ILE A 143 1.58 9.17 10.16
CA ILE A 143 0.48 9.86 10.84
C ILE A 143 0.75 9.94 12.34
N GLY A 144 1.19 8.85 12.98
CA GLY A 144 1.51 8.83 14.40
C GLY A 144 2.61 9.82 14.79
N ILE A 145 3.69 9.93 14.00
CA ILE A 145 4.78 10.89 14.23
C ILE A 145 4.27 12.33 14.07
N PHE A 146 3.60 12.65 12.95
CA PHE A 146 3.12 14.01 12.71
C PHE A 146 1.99 14.41 13.67
N PHE A 147 1.15 13.46 14.10
CA PHE A 147 0.14 13.68 15.13
C PHE A 147 0.78 13.90 16.51
N TYR A 148 1.83 13.17 16.86
CA TYR A 148 2.56 13.40 18.11
C TYR A 148 3.19 14.81 18.15
N LEU A 149 3.74 15.27 17.02
CA LEU A 149 4.40 16.58 16.94
C LEU A 149 3.41 17.75 16.81
N TYR A 150 2.33 17.58 16.05
CA TYR A 150 1.44 18.68 15.64
C TYR A 150 -0.05 18.41 15.88
N GLY A 151 -0.42 17.36 16.61
CA GLY A 151 -1.80 16.94 16.87
C GLY A 151 -2.58 17.83 17.83
N LYS A 152 -2.23 19.12 17.94
CA LYS A 152 -3.05 20.13 18.63
C LYS A 152 -3.90 20.89 17.62
N PRO A 153 -5.12 21.35 17.98
CA PRO A 153 -6.01 22.05 17.05
C PRO A 153 -5.34 23.20 16.30
N GLU A 154 -4.46 23.95 16.97
CA GLU A 154 -3.77 25.11 16.41
C GLU A 154 -2.70 24.73 15.38
N THR A 155 -2.14 23.53 15.46
CA THR A 155 -1.03 23.06 14.61
C THR A 155 -1.43 21.95 13.65
N ALA A 156 -2.63 21.39 13.77
CA ALA A 156 -3.09 20.23 13.01
C ALA A 156 -3.04 20.43 11.49
N ALA A 157 -3.17 21.69 11.03
CA ALA A 157 -3.05 22.04 9.61
C ALA A 157 -1.68 21.68 9.00
N ILE A 158 -0.62 21.54 9.81
CA ILE A 158 0.70 21.09 9.34
C ILE A 158 0.64 19.65 8.82
N ILE A 159 -0.19 18.80 9.45
CA ILE A 159 -0.35 17.39 9.09
C ILE A 159 -0.93 17.25 7.67
N ASN A 160 -1.72 18.22 7.19
CA ASN A 160 -2.23 18.25 5.82
C ASN A 160 -1.11 18.22 4.76
N GLY A 161 0.08 18.74 5.09
CA GLY A 161 1.25 18.61 4.23
C GLY A 161 1.59 17.15 3.95
N TYR A 162 1.48 16.26 4.93
CA TYR A 162 1.73 14.83 4.78
C TYR A 162 0.76 14.17 3.78
N ALA A 163 -0.53 14.49 3.86
CA ALA A 163 -1.52 14.02 2.87
C ALA A 163 -1.19 14.54 1.45
N MET A 164 -0.82 15.82 1.33
CA MET A 164 -0.44 16.43 0.06
C MET A 164 0.80 15.76 -0.56
N GLY A 165 1.78 15.40 0.27
CA GLY A 165 2.97 14.64 -0.14
C GLY A 165 2.62 13.26 -0.66
N ALA A 166 1.78 12.52 0.07
CA ALA A 166 1.28 11.22 -0.33
C ALA A 166 0.56 11.27 -1.69
N SER A 167 -0.32 12.27 -1.85
CA SER A 167 -1.11 12.51 -3.06
C SER A 167 -0.26 12.82 -4.28
N SER A 168 0.77 13.64 -4.11
CA SER A 168 1.68 14.01 -5.19
C SER A 168 2.35 12.79 -5.80
N ILE A 169 2.83 11.87 -4.96
CA ILE A 169 3.51 10.66 -5.43
C ILE A 169 2.52 9.68 -6.03
N ALA A 170 1.36 9.47 -5.40
CA ALA A 170 0.32 8.58 -5.90
C ALA A 170 -0.11 8.94 -7.33
N LEU A 171 -0.33 10.23 -7.60
CA LEU A 171 -0.70 10.72 -8.92
C LEU A 171 0.31 10.28 -9.99
N PHE A 172 1.59 10.58 -9.80
CA PHE A 172 2.60 10.24 -10.81
C PHE A 172 2.92 8.74 -10.85
N ALA A 173 2.87 8.05 -9.72
CA ALA A 173 3.09 6.61 -9.64
C ALA A 173 2.02 5.87 -10.45
N ARG A 174 0.74 6.19 -10.22
CA ARG A 174 -0.41 5.56 -10.89
C ARG A 174 -0.50 5.94 -12.36
N VAL A 175 -0.31 7.22 -12.70
CA VAL A 175 -0.35 7.65 -14.11
C VAL A 175 0.82 7.07 -14.89
N GLY A 176 2.05 7.21 -14.39
CA GLY A 176 3.22 6.70 -15.09
C GLY A 176 3.19 5.18 -15.23
N GLY A 177 2.97 4.47 -14.12
CA GLY A 177 2.89 3.01 -14.13
C GLY A 177 1.73 2.49 -14.98
N GLY A 178 0.58 3.18 -14.92
CA GLY A 178 -0.60 2.90 -15.74
C GLY A 178 -0.36 3.04 -17.25
N ILE A 179 0.32 4.12 -17.66
CA ILE A 179 0.72 4.30 -19.06
C ILE A 179 1.66 3.17 -19.50
N TYR A 180 2.65 2.83 -18.68
CA TYR A 180 3.60 1.77 -18.99
C TYR A 180 2.90 0.41 -19.15
N THR A 181 2.13 -0.02 -18.14
CA THR A 181 1.45 -1.33 -18.17
C THR A 181 0.46 -1.42 -19.32
N LYS A 182 -0.44 -0.44 -19.47
CA LYS A 182 -1.52 -0.55 -20.47
C LYS A 182 -1.04 -0.41 -21.90
N THR A 183 0.07 0.29 -22.14
CA THR A 183 0.70 0.30 -23.47
C THR A 183 1.33 -1.05 -23.80
N ALA A 184 1.97 -1.70 -22.82
CA ALA A 184 2.60 -3.00 -23.01
C ALA A 184 1.57 -4.14 -23.16
N ASP A 185 0.58 -4.18 -22.27
CA ASP A 185 -0.56 -5.11 -22.26
C ASP A 185 -1.30 -5.09 -23.60
N VAL A 186 -1.87 -3.93 -23.99
CA VAL A 186 -2.64 -3.80 -25.23
C VAL A 186 -1.79 -4.09 -26.48
N GLY A 187 -0.53 -3.64 -26.50
CA GLY A 187 0.36 -3.89 -27.64
C GLY A 187 0.71 -5.37 -27.80
N SER A 188 0.99 -6.05 -26.70
CA SER A 188 1.34 -7.47 -26.68
C SER A 188 0.14 -8.34 -27.06
N ASP A 189 -1.01 -8.03 -26.49
CA ASP A 189 -2.23 -8.81 -26.68
C ASP A 189 -2.79 -8.71 -28.09
N LEU A 190 -2.88 -7.49 -28.64
CA LEU A 190 -3.45 -7.31 -29.98
C LEU A 190 -2.59 -8.01 -31.04
N VAL A 191 -1.28 -7.78 -31.02
CA VAL A 191 -0.38 -8.39 -32.01
C VAL A 191 -0.28 -9.91 -31.78
N GLY A 192 -0.17 -10.36 -30.53
CA GLY A 192 -0.04 -11.77 -30.19
C GLY A 192 -1.31 -12.57 -30.49
N LYS A 193 -2.42 -12.21 -29.83
CA LYS A 193 -3.66 -12.99 -29.86
C LYS A 193 -4.44 -12.79 -31.16
N VAL A 194 -4.53 -11.55 -31.65
CA VAL A 194 -5.44 -11.19 -32.76
C VAL A 194 -4.75 -11.30 -34.12
N GLU A 195 -3.53 -10.78 -34.25
CA GLU A 195 -2.84 -10.76 -35.56
C GLU A 195 -2.03 -12.03 -35.82
N ALA A 196 -1.20 -12.44 -34.86
CA ALA A 196 -0.30 -13.59 -35.02
C ALA A 196 -0.95 -14.93 -34.63
N GLY A 197 -2.06 -14.91 -33.88
CA GLY A 197 -2.77 -16.11 -33.43
C GLY A 197 -1.94 -16.98 -32.47
N ILE A 198 -1.01 -16.38 -31.72
CA ILE A 198 -0.25 -17.07 -30.66
C ILE A 198 -0.93 -16.90 -29.30
N PRO A 199 -0.70 -17.81 -28.33
CA PRO A 199 -1.24 -17.69 -26.99
C PRO A 199 -0.84 -16.37 -26.28
N GLU A 200 -1.63 -16.03 -25.25
CA GLU A 200 -1.27 -15.02 -24.26
C GLU A 200 0.02 -15.37 -23.54
N ASP A 201 0.82 -14.36 -23.18
CA ASP A 201 2.12 -14.51 -22.53
C ASP A 201 3.12 -15.43 -23.26
N ASP A 202 2.93 -15.61 -24.58
CA ASP A 202 3.81 -16.49 -25.35
C ASP A 202 5.24 -15.90 -25.43
N PRO A 203 6.29 -16.69 -25.11
CA PRO A 203 7.67 -16.19 -25.06
C PRO A 203 8.22 -15.72 -26.41
N ARG A 204 7.53 -15.99 -27.53
CA ARG A 204 7.87 -15.46 -28.85
C ARG A 204 7.45 -13.99 -29.02
N ASN A 205 6.53 -13.51 -28.20
CA ASN A 205 6.07 -12.13 -28.23
C ASN A 205 7.02 -11.24 -27.42
N PRO A 206 7.72 -10.27 -28.06
CA PRO A 206 8.69 -9.43 -27.38
C PRO A 206 8.08 -8.49 -26.33
N GLY A 207 6.76 -8.26 -26.38
CA GLY A 207 6.07 -7.36 -25.44
C GLY A 207 5.79 -7.97 -24.07
N VAL A 208 5.83 -9.30 -23.93
CA VAL A 208 5.39 -10.01 -22.72
C VAL A 208 6.22 -9.67 -21.48
N ILE A 209 7.53 -9.46 -21.62
CA ILE A 209 8.36 -9.00 -20.50
C ILE A 209 7.97 -7.59 -20.07
N ALA A 210 7.67 -6.70 -21.02
CA ALA A 210 7.25 -5.35 -20.71
C ALA A 210 5.88 -5.34 -20.03
N ASP A 211 4.97 -6.21 -20.45
CA ASP A 211 3.65 -6.40 -19.84
C ASP A 211 3.77 -6.84 -18.37
N ASN A 212 4.51 -7.93 -18.14
CA ASN A 212 4.75 -8.47 -16.79
C ASN A 212 5.54 -7.49 -15.89
N VAL A 213 6.44 -6.67 -16.46
CA VAL A 213 7.05 -5.54 -15.74
C VAL A 213 5.99 -4.49 -15.40
N GLY A 214 5.11 -4.20 -16.35
CA GLY A 214 3.94 -3.33 -16.24
C GLY A 214 3.09 -3.63 -15.03
N ASP A 215 2.69 -4.88 -14.84
CA ASP A 215 1.91 -5.32 -13.68
C ASP A 215 2.57 -4.95 -12.35
N ASN A 216 3.90 -5.07 -12.26
CA ASN A 216 4.63 -4.76 -11.04
C ASN A 216 4.77 -3.25 -10.83
N VAL A 217 4.91 -2.44 -11.88
CA VAL A 217 5.12 -0.99 -11.75
C VAL A 217 3.80 -0.20 -11.66
N GLY A 218 2.77 -0.61 -12.39
CA GLY A 218 1.45 0.01 -12.37
C GLY A 218 0.57 -0.60 -11.29
N ASP A 219 0.26 -1.88 -11.45
CA ASP A 219 -0.82 -2.53 -10.70
C ASP A 219 -0.41 -2.90 -9.27
N VAL A 220 0.90 -2.93 -8.98
CA VAL A 220 1.43 -3.09 -7.61
C VAL A 220 1.95 -1.77 -7.05
N ALA A 221 3.01 -1.18 -7.62
CA ALA A 221 3.61 0.00 -7.02
C ALA A 221 2.72 1.25 -7.10
N GLY A 222 2.07 1.47 -8.25
CA GLY A 222 1.09 2.53 -8.44
C GLY A 222 -0.12 2.37 -7.51
N LEU A 223 -0.69 1.16 -7.46
CA LEU A 223 -1.79 0.85 -6.55
C LEU A 223 -1.40 1.02 -5.07
N GLY A 224 -0.18 0.64 -4.68
CA GLY A 224 0.31 0.80 -3.32
C GLY A 224 0.43 2.26 -2.89
N ALA A 225 0.95 3.11 -3.77
CA ALA A 225 1.00 4.56 -3.53
C ALA A 225 -0.39 5.19 -3.46
N ASP A 226 -1.32 4.72 -4.29
CA ASP A 226 -2.71 5.20 -4.33
C ASP A 226 -3.52 4.81 -3.09
N ILE A 227 -3.51 3.54 -2.71
CA ILE A 227 -4.20 3.10 -1.47
C ILE A 227 -3.58 3.79 -0.25
N PHE A 228 -2.26 4.00 -0.25
CA PHE A 228 -1.59 4.76 0.80
C PHE A 228 -2.10 6.20 0.88
N GLU A 229 -2.19 6.90 -0.26
CA GLU A 229 -2.77 8.24 -0.35
C GLU A 229 -4.18 8.27 0.20
N SER A 230 -5.07 7.39 -0.26
CA SER A 230 -6.48 7.41 0.12
C SER A 230 -6.67 7.10 1.60
N TYR A 231 -5.90 6.14 2.13
CA TYR A 231 -5.88 5.81 3.55
C TYR A 231 -5.42 6.99 4.41
N VAL A 232 -4.29 7.60 4.06
CA VAL A 232 -3.72 8.73 4.79
C VAL A 232 -4.60 9.97 4.68
N GLY A 233 -5.12 10.24 3.48
CA GLY A 233 -6.01 11.35 3.19
C GLY A 233 -7.30 11.30 4.00
N ALA A 234 -7.96 10.13 4.08
CA ALA A 234 -9.18 9.97 4.88
C ALA A 234 -8.96 10.24 6.37
N VAL A 235 -7.83 9.78 6.93
CA VAL A 235 -7.49 9.99 8.34
C VAL A 235 -7.17 11.46 8.62
N ILE A 236 -6.35 12.08 7.77
CA ILE A 236 -5.92 13.48 7.94
C ILE A 236 -7.09 14.44 7.71
N ALA A 237 -7.97 14.17 6.74
CA ALA A 237 -9.21 14.93 6.57
C ALA A 237 -10.08 14.89 7.82
N SER A 238 -10.19 13.70 8.45
CA SER A 238 -10.94 13.53 9.71
C SER A 238 -10.30 14.31 10.87
N ILE A 239 -8.95 14.31 10.95
CA ILE A 239 -8.20 15.13 11.93
C ILE A 239 -8.46 16.63 11.69
N ALA A 240 -8.42 17.08 10.44
CA ALA A 240 -8.67 18.48 10.09
C ALA A 240 -10.09 18.93 10.49
N ILE A 241 -11.10 18.11 10.20
CA ILE A 241 -12.49 18.37 10.62
C ILE A 241 -12.58 18.49 12.15
N GLY A 242 -11.98 17.55 12.89
CA GLY A 242 -11.93 17.58 14.35
C GLY A 242 -11.21 18.81 14.91
N ALA A 243 -10.10 19.23 14.29
CA ALA A 243 -9.33 20.40 14.70
C ALA A 243 -10.10 21.71 14.48
N THR A 244 -10.92 21.78 13.44
CA THR A 244 -11.73 22.96 13.10
C THR A 244 -13.14 22.94 13.71
N ALA A 245 -13.45 22.00 14.60
CA ALA A 245 -14.76 21.91 15.24
C ALA A 245 -15.03 23.16 16.11
N ILE A 246 -15.90 24.06 15.62
CA ILE A 246 -16.24 25.31 16.28
C ILE A 246 -17.21 25.05 17.44
N ALA A 247 -17.00 25.71 18.59
CA ALA A 247 -17.93 25.68 19.72
C ALA A 247 -19.36 26.06 19.29
N GLY A 248 -20.34 25.20 19.61
CA GLY A 248 -21.74 25.36 19.19
C GLY A 248 -22.10 24.68 17.85
N SER A 249 -21.14 24.04 17.17
CA SER A 249 -21.45 23.14 16.05
C SER A 249 -21.87 21.76 16.54
N LYS A 250 -22.69 21.03 15.74
CA LYS A 250 -23.06 19.63 16.03
C LYS A 250 -21.85 18.72 16.21
N VAL A 251 -20.71 19.04 15.60
CA VAL A 251 -19.47 18.28 15.73
C VAL A 251 -18.83 18.52 17.10
N ALA A 252 -18.85 19.76 17.61
CA ALA A 252 -18.33 20.07 18.93
C ALA A 252 -19.15 19.46 20.08
N GLU A 253 -20.40 19.09 19.83
CA GLU A 253 -21.24 18.34 20.79
C GLU A 253 -20.77 16.88 20.98
N LEU A 254 -20.01 16.33 20.03
CA LEU A 254 -19.56 14.93 20.05
C LEU A 254 -18.37 14.69 20.99
N GLY A 255 -17.63 15.74 21.37
CA GLY A 255 -16.48 15.64 22.25
C GLY A 255 -15.48 16.80 22.09
N SER A 256 -14.39 16.76 22.85
CA SER A 256 -13.31 17.74 22.71
C SER A 256 -12.65 17.61 21.33
N ALA A 257 -12.15 18.72 20.78
CA ALA A 257 -11.43 18.72 19.50
C ALA A 257 -10.29 17.68 19.49
N MET A 258 -9.56 17.57 20.61
CA MET A 258 -8.48 16.59 20.76
C MET A 258 -8.99 15.13 20.73
N ALA A 259 -10.14 14.83 21.34
CA ALA A 259 -10.74 13.51 21.26
C ALA A 259 -11.18 13.17 19.83
N LEU A 260 -11.80 14.12 19.12
CA LEU A 260 -12.23 13.96 17.73
C LEU A 260 -11.05 13.78 16.78
N MET A 261 -9.97 14.52 16.99
CA MET A 261 -8.72 14.36 16.23
C MET A 261 -8.03 13.02 16.50
N SER A 262 -8.08 12.54 17.75
CA SER A 262 -7.45 11.27 18.14
C SER A 262 -8.21 10.04 17.64
N LEU A 263 -9.53 10.14 17.47
CA LEU A 263 -10.40 9.03 17.08
C LEU A 263 -9.96 8.33 15.78
N PRO A 264 -9.78 9.02 14.64
CA PRO A 264 -9.39 8.35 13.39
C PRO A 264 -8.03 7.66 13.51
N VAL A 265 -7.10 8.18 14.33
CA VAL A 265 -5.79 7.55 14.60
C VAL A 265 -5.95 6.24 15.38
N VAL A 266 -6.79 6.21 16.42
CA VAL A 266 -7.04 4.99 17.19
C VAL A 266 -7.81 3.96 16.35
N LEU A 267 -8.75 4.40 15.51
CA LEU A 267 -9.48 3.51 14.60
C LEU A 267 -8.53 2.79 13.64
N ILE A 268 -7.57 3.49 13.03
CA ILE A 268 -6.62 2.82 12.14
C ILE A 268 -5.64 1.89 12.87
N MET A 269 -5.36 2.11 14.16
CA MET A 269 -4.58 1.17 14.97
C MET A 269 -5.33 -0.15 15.18
N VAL A 270 -6.61 -0.10 15.58
CA VAL A 270 -7.42 -1.32 15.73
C VAL A 270 -7.76 -1.95 14.39
N GLY A 271 -7.87 -1.15 13.33
CA GLY A 271 -8.00 -1.59 11.95
C GLY A 271 -6.80 -2.43 11.50
N LEU A 272 -5.58 -1.99 11.80
CA LEU A 272 -4.37 -2.78 11.51
C LEU A 272 -4.40 -4.15 12.21
N VAL A 273 -4.82 -4.19 13.49
CA VAL A 273 -4.96 -5.45 14.23
C VAL A 273 -6.01 -6.35 13.59
N ALA A 274 -7.18 -5.80 13.23
CA ALA A 274 -8.24 -6.54 12.54
C ALA A 274 -7.77 -7.09 11.18
N SER A 275 -7.01 -6.31 10.41
CA SER A 275 -6.41 -6.75 9.15
C SER A 275 -5.39 -7.87 9.35
N ILE A 276 -4.55 -7.83 10.38
CA ILE A 276 -3.61 -8.92 10.70
C ILE A 276 -4.37 -10.22 11.00
N ILE A 277 -5.45 -10.16 11.78
CA ILE A 277 -6.28 -11.33 12.08
C ILE A 277 -6.95 -11.85 10.80
N GLY A 278 -7.46 -10.96 9.95
CA GLY A 278 -8.01 -11.30 8.64
C GLY A 278 -6.98 -12.01 7.74
N ILE A 279 -5.73 -11.54 7.71
CA ILE A 279 -4.64 -12.20 6.98
C ILE A 279 -4.38 -13.61 7.54
N VAL A 280 -4.34 -13.77 8.86
CA VAL A 280 -4.12 -15.08 9.51
C VAL A 280 -5.25 -16.07 9.19
N SER A 281 -6.48 -15.59 9.03
CA SER A 281 -7.63 -16.43 8.65
C SER A 281 -7.44 -17.15 7.31
N MET A 282 -6.57 -16.62 6.42
CA MET A 282 -6.28 -17.26 5.13
C MET A 282 -5.70 -18.67 5.28
N ARG A 283 -5.04 -18.99 6.40
CA ARG A 283 -4.55 -20.35 6.70
C ARG A 283 -5.66 -21.39 6.76
N VAL A 284 -6.88 -20.96 7.08
CA VAL A 284 -8.07 -21.82 7.13
C VAL A 284 -8.86 -21.72 5.82
N LEU A 285 -8.88 -20.53 5.21
CA LEU A 285 -9.67 -20.24 4.02
C LEU A 285 -9.00 -20.64 2.70
N GLU A 286 -7.70 -20.94 2.67
CA GLU A 286 -6.97 -21.26 1.43
C GLU A 286 -7.48 -22.50 0.68
N SER A 287 -8.21 -23.38 1.37
CA SER A 287 -8.86 -24.57 0.79
C SER A 287 -10.16 -24.26 0.04
N TYR A 288 -10.72 -23.05 0.22
CA TYR A 288 -11.92 -22.62 -0.47
C TYR A 288 -11.58 -22.17 -1.90
N ASN A 289 -12.60 -22.00 -2.73
CA ASN A 289 -12.43 -21.30 -4.01
C ASN A 289 -11.76 -19.93 -3.77
N PRO A 290 -10.75 -19.53 -4.57
CA PRO A 290 -9.99 -18.29 -4.37
C PRO A 290 -10.83 -17.04 -4.15
N ALA A 291 -11.90 -16.86 -4.94
CA ALA A 291 -12.78 -15.70 -4.81
C ALA A 291 -13.55 -15.69 -3.48
N ALA A 292 -13.97 -16.86 -3.00
CA ALA A 292 -14.62 -17.00 -1.71
C ALA A 292 -13.63 -16.77 -0.56
N ALA A 293 -12.41 -17.32 -0.65
CA ALA A 293 -11.37 -17.15 0.35
C ALA A 293 -11.02 -15.66 0.57
N LEU A 294 -10.79 -14.92 -0.51
CA LEU A 294 -10.50 -13.47 -0.46
C LEU A 294 -11.66 -12.67 0.14
N ARG A 295 -12.90 -13.01 -0.23
CA ARG A 295 -14.11 -12.36 0.30
C ARG A 295 -14.26 -12.59 1.80
N TYR A 296 -14.13 -13.83 2.27
CA TYR A 296 -14.28 -14.14 3.70
C TYR A 296 -13.16 -13.55 4.54
N ALA A 297 -11.91 -13.57 4.08
CA ALA A 297 -10.80 -12.91 4.78
C ALA A 297 -11.07 -11.41 4.97
N THR A 298 -11.63 -10.76 3.94
CA THR A 298 -12.03 -9.34 3.99
C THR A 298 -13.18 -9.10 4.96
N PHE A 299 -14.22 -9.95 4.94
CA PHE A 299 -15.36 -9.81 5.86
C PHE A 299 -14.99 -10.09 7.32
N ILE A 300 -14.07 -11.02 7.59
CA ILE A 300 -13.55 -11.25 8.93
C ILE A 300 -12.84 -10.00 9.44
N ALA A 301 -11.95 -9.40 8.63
CA ALA A 301 -11.26 -8.16 9.00
C ALA A 301 -12.26 -7.01 9.23
N ALA A 302 -13.25 -6.84 8.35
CA ALA A 302 -14.27 -5.80 8.49
C ALA A 302 -15.16 -5.99 9.72
N GLY A 303 -15.61 -7.21 10.00
CA GLY A 303 -16.43 -7.52 11.18
C GLY A 303 -15.66 -7.27 12.48
N LEU A 304 -14.39 -7.67 12.54
CA LEU A 304 -13.51 -7.38 13.68
C LEU A 304 -13.28 -5.88 13.84
N PHE A 305 -13.07 -5.15 12.74
CA PHE A 305 -12.90 -3.70 12.78
C PHE A 305 -14.17 -3.00 13.30
N LEU A 306 -15.37 -3.46 12.92
CA LEU A 306 -16.62 -2.92 13.47
C LEU A 306 -16.73 -3.15 14.98
N VAL A 307 -16.40 -4.34 15.46
CA VAL A 307 -16.44 -4.69 16.90
C VAL A 307 -15.42 -3.85 17.68
N PHE A 308 -14.18 -3.78 17.22
CA PHE A 308 -13.14 -3.00 17.87
C PHE A 308 -13.41 -1.50 17.78
N GLY A 309 -13.89 -1.02 16.63
CA GLY A 309 -14.28 0.38 16.43
C GLY A 309 -15.42 0.79 17.35
N TYR A 310 -16.44 -0.08 17.53
CA TYR A 310 -17.51 0.16 18.48
C TYR A 310 -16.97 0.33 19.92
N ALA A 311 -16.07 -0.55 20.36
CA ALA A 311 -15.43 -0.46 21.68
C ALA A 311 -14.45 0.71 21.83
N VAL A 312 -13.98 1.32 20.73
CA VAL A 312 -13.17 2.54 20.78
C VAL A 312 -14.07 3.78 20.95
N VAL A 313 -15.26 3.76 20.37
CA VAL A 313 -16.21 4.88 20.38
C VAL A 313 -17.03 4.93 21.68
N TYR A 314 -17.40 3.77 22.24
CA TYR A 314 -18.23 3.63 23.44
C TYR A 314 -17.45 3.02 24.60
#